data_AF-A0A2J7W5T9-F1
#
_entry.id   AF-A0A2J7W5T9-F1
#
_cell.length_a   1.000
_cell.length_b   1.000
_cell.length_c   1.000
_cell.angle_alpha   90.00
_cell.angle_beta   90.00
_cell.angle_gamma   90.00
#
_symmetry.space_group_name_H-M   'P 1'
#
loop_
_entity.id
_entity.type
_entity.pdbx_description
1 polymer ?
#
loop_
_entity_poly.entity_id
_entity_poly.type
_entity_poly.pdbx_seq_one_letter_code
_entity_poly.pdbx_strand_id
1 'polypeptide(L)'
;MRVPVGGMPVMRSYRLPLLPVLACMLIMPTMASAGPTVYRCETAGKVAYSDSPCIGAIIVDATPTQGMDKMSGHSRKGKDVQQTEFNRVFDDALKPLTGRSTEEMGVLRRRVKLPGPDQQACARLDGQLPRLELDAREAQGATKARAEFDLYGARKRYFELKC
;
A
#
# COMPACT_ATOMS: atom_id res chain seq x y z
N MET A 1 13.87 -5.97 76.69
CA MET A 1 14.63 -7.06 76.03
C MET A 1 13.63 -8.02 75.39
N ARG A 2 13.87 -8.36 74.12
CA ARG A 2 13.49 -9.59 73.39
C ARG A 2 12.03 -10.09 73.35
N VAL A 3 11.47 -9.95 72.15
CA VAL A 3 10.73 -10.90 71.27
C VAL A 3 9.48 -11.62 71.81
N PRO A 4 8.32 -11.42 71.14
CA PRO A 4 7.35 -12.48 70.92
C PRO A 4 7.53 -13.15 69.55
N VAL A 5 7.34 -14.45 69.59
CA VAL A 5 7.67 -15.49 68.61
C VAL A 5 6.49 -15.70 67.65
N GLY A 6 6.80 -15.94 66.37
CA GLY A 6 6.12 -16.93 65.53
C GLY A 6 4.66 -16.65 65.12
N GLY A 7 4.48 -15.87 64.06
CA GLY A 7 3.26 -15.87 63.24
C GLY A 7 3.46 -16.75 62.00
N MET A 8 2.70 -17.84 61.89
CA MET A 8 2.64 -18.67 60.68
C MET A 8 1.98 -17.90 59.53
N PRO A 9 2.55 -17.88 58.30
CA PRO A 9 1.80 -17.42 57.14
C PRO A 9 0.94 -18.54 56.56
N VAL A 10 -0.35 -18.26 56.57
CA VAL A 10 -1.45 -18.97 55.92
C VAL A 10 -1.12 -19.19 54.43
N MET A 11 -1.17 -20.45 53.96
CA MET A 11 -1.17 -20.80 52.54
C MET A 11 -2.40 -20.17 51.87
N ARG A 12 -2.18 -19.09 51.13
CA ARG A 12 -3.20 -18.42 50.32
C ARG A 12 -3.14 -18.99 48.91
N SER A 13 -4.09 -19.86 48.61
CA SER A 13 -4.31 -20.42 47.27
C SER A 13 -4.53 -19.31 46.25
N TYR A 14 -3.54 -19.08 45.39
CA TYR A 14 -3.66 -18.17 44.25
C TYR A 14 -4.44 -18.85 43.13
N ARG A 15 -5.75 -18.58 43.06
CA ARG A 15 -6.54 -18.80 41.85
C ARG A 15 -6.12 -17.74 40.83
N LEU A 16 -5.45 -18.18 39.77
CA LEU A 16 -5.05 -17.38 38.62
C LEU A 16 -6.31 -17.10 37.76
N PRO A 17 -6.77 -15.85 37.60
CA PRO A 17 -7.85 -15.57 36.65
C PRO A 17 -7.26 -15.44 35.25
N LEU A 18 -7.65 -16.39 34.41
CA LEU A 18 -7.38 -16.45 32.98
C LEU A 18 -8.15 -15.31 32.27
N LEU A 19 -7.47 -14.22 31.95
CA LEU A 19 -7.97 -13.12 31.11
C LEU A 19 -7.85 -13.53 29.62
N PRO A 20 -8.92 -13.49 28.81
CA PRO A 20 -8.80 -13.74 27.39
C PRO A 20 -8.22 -12.51 26.69
N VAL A 21 -6.95 -12.59 26.30
CA VAL A 21 -6.32 -11.69 25.32
C VAL A 21 -6.88 -12.07 23.94
N LEU A 22 -8.09 -11.60 23.63
CA LEU A 22 -8.72 -11.76 22.32
C LEU A 22 -9.12 -10.40 21.77
N ALA A 23 -8.13 -9.55 21.53
CA ALA A 23 -8.29 -8.29 20.82
C ALA A 23 -7.02 -8.02 19.98
N CYS A 24 -7.20 -7.54 18.75
CA CYS A 24 -6.17 -7.03 17.82
C CYS A 24 -5.49 -8.00 16.82
N MET A 25 -6.16 -9.03 16.32
CA MET A 25 -5.83 -9.58 15.00
C MET A 25 -7.04 -9.38 14.09
N LEU A 26 -6.99 -8.37 13.21
CA LEU A 26 -7.67 -8.26 11.91
C LEU A 26 -7.72 -6.78 11.49
N ILE A 27 -6.54 -6.21 11.18
CA ILE A 27 -6.46 -5.06 10.29
C ILE A 27 -5.34 -5.37 9.30
N MET A 28 -5.63 -6.20 8.30
CA MET A 28 -4.76 -6.31 7.12
C MET A 28 -4.97 -5.04 6.30
N PRO A 29 -3.94 -4.18 6.10
CA PRO A 29 -4.04 -3.10 5.14
C PRO A 29 -4.14 -3.72 3.75
N THR A 30 -5.27 -3.52 3.07
CA THR A 30 -5.40 -3.81 1.65
C THR A 30 -4.47 -2.87 0.89
N MET A 31 -3.30 -3.36 0.47
CA MET A 31 -2.43 -2.62 -0.43
C MET A 31 -3.14 -2.51 -1.79
N ALA A 32 -3.58 -1.29 -2.14
CA ALA A 32 -4.23 -1.00 -3.40
C ALA A 32 -3.28 -1.34 -4.56
N SER A 33 -3.80 -2.09 -5.53
CA SER A 33 -3.13 -2.46 -6.78
C SER A 33 -2.67 -1.21 -7.54
N ALA A 34 -1.38 -1.18 -7.92
CA ALA A 34 -0.80 -0.13 -8.75
C ALA A 34 -0.52 -0.69 -10.16
N GLY A 35 -1.56 -0.71 -11.01
CA GLY A 35 -1.38 -0.63 -12.47
C GLY A 35 -0.83 0.75 -12.85
N PRO A 36 -0.45 1.01 -14.11
CA PRO A 36 -0.04 2.34 -14.54
C PRO A 36 -1.19 3.32 -14.27
N THR A 37 -1.01 4.19 -13.28
CA THR A 37 -2.01 5.19 -12.90
C THR A 37 -2.01 6.29 -13.95
N VAL A 38 -3.03 6.33 -14.80
CA VAL A 38 -3.22 7.44 -15.73
C VAL A 38 -4.03 8.51 -15.00
N TYR A 39 -3.50 9.72 -14.93
CA TYR A 39 -4.18 10.85 -14.32
C TYR A 39 -5.04 11.56 -15.35
N ARG A 40 -6.33 11.73 -15.03
CA ARG A 40 -7.25 12.57 -15.79
C ARG A 40 -7.19 13.98 -15.20
N CYS A 41 -6.63 14.93 -15.95
CA CYS A 41 -6.50 16.33 -15.60
C CYS A 41 -7.55 17.16 -16.34
N GLU A 42 -8.30 18.01 -15.62
CA GLU A 42 -9.19 18.99 -16.24
C GLU A 42 -8.58 20.39 -16.12
N THR A 43 -8.12 20.96 -17.23
CA THR A 43 -7.56 22.33 -17.27
C THR A 43 -8.33 23.16 -18.29
N ALA A 44 -8.95 24.26 -17.84
CA ALA A 44 -9.69 25.21 -18.69
C ALA A 44 -10.75 24.55 -19.60
N GLY A 45 -11.50 23.56 -19.07
CA GLY A 45 -12.56 22.85 -19.80
C GLY A 45 -12.06 21.77 -20.78
N LYS A 46 -10.75 21.50 -20.82
CA LYS A 46 -10.17 20.42 -21.62
C LYS A 46 -9.67 19.29 -20.71
N VAL A 47 -10.03 18.06 -21.06
CA VAL A 47 -9.59 16.84 -20.37
C VAL A 47 -8.30 16.36 -21.03
N ALA A 48 -7.21 16.31 -20.28
CA ALA A 48 -5.95 15.74 -20.71
C ALA A 48 -5.62 14.51 -19.85
N TYR A 49 -5.17 13.44 -20.51
CA TYR A 49 -4.66 12.25 -19.82
C TYR A 49 -3.13 12.35 -19.75
N SER A 50 -2.57 12.19 -18.57
CA SER A 50 -1.12 12.25 -18.35
C SER A 50 -0.68 11.15 -17.41
N ASP A 51 0.53 10.64 -17.63
CA ASP A 51 1.22 9.74 -16.69
C ASP A 51 1.81 10.50 -15.49
N SER A 52 1.82 11.84 -15.54
CA SER A 52 2.28 12.70 -14.45
C SER A 52 1.11 13.24 -13.61
N PRO A 53 1.26 13.32 -12.27
CA PRO A 53 0.20 13.82 -11.40
C PRO A 53 -0.08 15.31 -11.67
N CYS A 54 -1.34 15.70 -11.57
CA CYS A 54 -1.83 17.08 -11.70
C CYS A 54 -2.77 17.44 -10.52
N ILE A 55 -3.04 18.73 -10.34
CA ILE A 55 -3.91 19.22 -9.26
C ILE A 55 -5.36 18.82 -9.57
N GLY A 56 -6.06 18.25 -8.59
CA GLY A 56 -7.45 17.79 -8.76
C GLY A 56 -7.60 16.55 -9.65
N ALA A 57 -6.51 15.83 -9.92
CA ALA A 57 -6.54 14.67 -10.81
C ALA A 57 -7.36 13.50 -10.25
N ILE A 58 -8.16 12.90 -11.14
CA ILE A 58 -8.82 11.61 -10.89
C ILE A 58 -7.91 10.50 -11.41
N ILE A 59 -7.61 9.50 -10.57
CA ILE A 59 -6.87 8.32 -10.97
C ILE A 59 -7.78 7.45 -11.85
N VAL A 60 -7.31 7.11 -13.04
CA VAL A 60 -7.94 6.14 -13.94
C VAL A 60 -7.09 4.88 -13.95
N ASP A 61 -7.72 3.74 -13.65
CA ASP A 61 -7.10 2.43 -13.86
C ASP A 61 -7.10 2.11 -15.35
N ALA A 62 -5.91 2.08 -15.94
CA ALA A 62 -5.69 1.77 -17.35
C ALA A 62 -5.11 0.37 -17.55
N THR A 63 -5.38 -0.57 -16.64
CA THR A 63 -4.93 -1.96 -16.79
C THR A 63 -5.45 -2.56 -18.10
N PRO A 64 -4.58 -2.91 -19.06
CA PRO A 64 -5.01 -3.46 -20.34
C PRO A 64 -5.66 -4.83 -20.14
N THR A 65 -6.79 -5.08 -20.83
CA THR A 65 -7.42 -6.40 -20.83
C THR A 65 -6.50 -7.42 -21.52
N GLN A 66 -6.06 -8.46 -20.81
CA GLN A 66 -5.26 -9.55 -21.37
C GLN A 66 -6.18 -10.69 -21.86
N GLY A 67 -5.82 -11.39 -22.95
CA GLY A 67 -6.53 -12.61 -23.37
C GLY A 67 -6.82 -12.80 -24.87
N MET A 68 -6.48 -11.84 -25.73
CA MET A 68 -6.69 -11.92 -27.18
C MET A 68 -5.50 -12.50 -27.98
N ASP A 69 -4.41 -12.91 -27.32
CA ASP A 69 -3.14 -13.22 -27.99
C ASP A 69 -3.07 -14.63 -28.62
N LYS A 70 -4.09 -15.47 -28.42
CA LYS A 70 -4.08 -16.90 -28.82
C LYS A 70 -4.96 -17.24 -30.04
N MET A 71 -5.59 -16.25 -30.68
CA MET A 71 -6.62 -16.51 -31.70
C MET A 71 -6.08 -17.11 -33.03
N SER A 72 -4.77 -17.00 -33.30
CA SER A 72 -4.12 -17.48 -34.53
C SER A 72 -3.27 -18.75 -34.36
N GLY A 73 -3.41 -19.48 -33.24
CA GLY A 73 -2.63 -20.68 -32.94
C GLY A 73 -1.21 -20.42 -32.44
N HIS A 74 -0.70 -19.18 -32.56
CA HIS A 74 0.58 -18.75 -32.01
C HIS A 74 0.40 -17.57 -31.05
N SER A 75 0.86 -17.72 -29.81
CA SER A 75 0.85 -16.67 -28.80
C SER A 75 1.90 -15.62 -29.14
N ARG A 76 1.47 -14.43 -29.54
CA ARG A 76 2.37 -13.29 -29.77
C ARG A 76 2.26 -12.32 -28.61
N LYS A 77 2.92 -12.66 -27.50
CA LYS A 77 3.02 -11.78 -26.32
C LYS A 77 4.26 -10.89 -26.42
N GLY A 78 4.12 -9.62 -26.07
CA GLY A 78 5.25 -8.71 -25.87
C GLY A 78 6.17 -9.18 -24.74
N LYS A 79 7.44 -8.77 -24.76
CA LYS A 79 8.44 -9.15 -23.73
C LYS A 79 8.02 -8.69 -22.33
N ASP A 80 7.41 -7.52 -22.25
CA ASP A 80 6.81 -6.92 -21.06
C ASP A 80 5.67 -7.78 -20.46
N VAL A 81 4.77 -8.27 -21.32
CA VAL A 81 3.68 -9.16 -20.90
C VAL A 81 4.23 -10.50 -20.44
N GLN A 82 5.17 -11.09 -21.20
CA GLN A 82 5.82 -12.35 -20.82
C GLN A 82 6.54 -12.24 -19.47
N GLN A 83 7.28 -11.14 -19.23
CA GLN A 83 7.96 -10.92 -17.96
C GLN A 83 6.96 -10.76 -16.80
N THR A 84 5.84 -10.07 -17.04
CA THR A 84 4.80 -9.86 -16.01
C THR A 84 4.12 -11.18 -15.63
N GLU A 85 3.80 -12.02 -16.61
CA GLU A 85 3.24 -13.35 -16.36
C GLU A 85 4.22 -14.26 -15.62
N PHE A 86 5.48 -14.26 -16.04
CA PHE A 86 6.53 -15.02 -15.36
C PHE A 86 6.67 -14.60 -13.89
N ASN A 87 6.74 -13.28 -13.64
CA ASN A 87 6.83 -12.74 -12.29
C ASN A 87 5.61 -13.15 -11.45
N ARG A 88 4.41 -13.11 -12.02
CA ARG A 88 3.18 -13.51 -11.33
C ARG A 88 3.21 -14.99 -10.93
N VAL A 89 3.57 -15.89 -11.83
CA VAL A 89 3.68 -17.33 -11.53
C VAL A 89 4.71 -17.57 -10.44
N PHE A 90 5.86 -16.88 -10.51
CA PHE A 90 6.90 -16.99 -9.51
C PHE A 90 6.46 -16.46 -8.13
N ASP A 91 5.77 -15.32 -8.08
CA ASP A 91 5.24 -14.74 -6.85
C ASP A 91 4.17 -15.64 -6.22
N ASP A 92 3.25 -16.17 -7.02
CA ASP A 92 2.22 -17.10 -6.56
C ASP A 92 2.84 -18.38 -5.96
N ALA A 93 3.93 -18.88 -6.54
CA ALA A 93 4.66 -20.04 -6.02
C ALA A 93 5.39 -19.73 -4.70
N LEU A 94 5.90 -18.51 -4.52
CA LEU A 94 6.60 -18.07 -3.30
C LEU A 94 5.67 -17.54 -2.21
N LYS A 95 4.42 -17.19 -2.53
CA LYS A 95 3.41 -16.68 -1.61
C LYS A 95 3.30 -17.45 -0.28
N PRO A 96 3.29 -18.80 -0.21
CA PRO A 96 3.24 -19.51 1.07
C PRO A 96 4.50 -19.33 1.93
N LEU A 97 5.64 -18.98 1.33
CA LEU A 97 6.90 -18.73 2.04
C LEU A 97 7.06 -17.26 2.43
N THR A 98 6.67 -16.35 1.54
CA THR A 98 6.85 -14.90 1.74
C THR A 98 5.68 -14.25 2.48
N GLY A 99 4.50 -14.86 2.42
CA GLY A 99 3.24 -14.28 2.88
C GLY A 99 2.78 -13.05 2.07
N ARG A 100 3.48 -12.71 0.98
CA ARG A 100 3.25 -11.48 0.20
C ARG A 100 2.41 -11.73 -1.05
N SER A 101 1.62 -10.75 -1.44
CA SER A 101 0.92 -10.76 -2.73
C SER A 101 1.85 -10.42 -3.89
N THR A 102 1.41 -10.73 -5.11
CA THR A 102 2.13 -10.38 -6.35
C THR A 102 2.34 -8.88 -6.49
N GLU A 103 1.38 -8.07 -6.03
CA GLU A 103 1.46 -6.60 -6.03
C GLU A 103 2.54 -6.11 -5.07
N GLU A 104 2.56 -6.63 -3.84
CA GLU A 104 3.58 -6.31 -2.84
C GLU A 104 4.98 -6.74 -3.29
N MET A 105 5.07 -7.91 -3.92
CA MET A 105 6.31 -8.39 -4.53
C MET A 105 6.74 -7.49 -5.70
N GLY A 106 5.80 -7.01 -6.51
CA GLY A 106 6.05 -6.03 -7.56
C GLY A 106 6.64 -4.74 -7.03
N VAL A 107 6.06 -4.20 -5.94
CA VAL A 107 6.59 -3.01 -5.24
C VAL A 107 8.00 -3.26 -4.73
N LEU A 108 8.24 -4.39 -4.05
CA LEU A 108 9.57 -4.75 -3.54
C LEU A 108 10.60 -4.83 -4.68
N ARG A 109 10.25 -5.49 -5.79
CA ARG A 109 11.14 -5.70 -6.94
C ARG A 109 11.53 -4.40 -7.63
N ARG A 110 10.65 -3.39 -7.61
CA ARG A 110 10.96 -2.03 -8.08
C ARG A 110 11.88 -1.30 -7.10
N ARG A 111 11.53 -1.31 -5.80
CA ARG A 111 12.17 -0.48 -4.77
C ARG A 111 13.50 -0.99 -4.26
N VAL A 112 13.80 -2.29 -4.39
CA VAL A 112 15.11 -2.85 -3.99
C VAL A 112 16.29 -2.19 -4.73
N LYS A 113 16.02 -1.57 -5.89
CA LYS A 113 17.01 -0.85 -6.70
C LYS A 113 17.23 0.60 -6.26
N LEU A 114 16.40 1.13 -5.36
CA LEU A 114 16.48 2.52 -4.88
C LEU A 114 17.48 2.64 -3.72
N PRO A 115 18.10 3.82 -3.52
CA PRO A 115 18.86 4.12 -2.31
C PRO A 115 18.04 3.95 -1.03
N GLY A 116 18.68 3.57 0.08
CA GLY A 116 18.01 3.37 1.38
C GLY A 116 17.11 4.55 1.83
N PRO A 117 17.58 5.81 1.75
CA PRO A 117 16.74 6.98 2.07
C PRO A 117 15.49 7.09 1.19
N ASP A 118 15.58 6.75 -0.10
CA ASP A 118 14.45 6.81 -1.03
C ASP A 118 13.45 5.68 -0.75
N GLN A 119 13.93 4.48 -0.39
CA GLN A 119 13.06 3.39 0.05
C GLN A 119 12.24 3.78 1.29
N GLN A 120 12.88 4.44 2.27
CA GLN A 120 12.20 4.94 3.47
C GLN A 120 11.19 6.05 3.12
N ALA A 121 11.55 6.95 2.21
CA ALA A 121 10.64 7.99 1.75
C ALA A 121 9.41 7.40 1.05
N CYS A 122 9.58 6.39 0.19
CA CYS A 122 8.47 5.66 -0.43
C CYS A 122 7.57 5.00 0.62
N ALA A 123 8.13 4.28 1.59
CA ALA A 123 7.36 3.62 2.64
C ALA A 123 6.55 4.63 3.48
N ARG A 124 7.10 5.81 3.76
CA ARG A 124 6.37 6.89 4.43
C ARG A 124 5.24 7.43 3.56
N LEU A 125 5.48 7.63 2.27
CA LEU A 125 4.46 8.14 1.34
C LEU A 125 3.32 7.12 1.12
N ASP A 126 3.61 5.81 1.11
CA ASP A 126 2.57 4.77 1.06
C ASP A 126 1.56 4.90 2.21
N GLY A 127 2.04 5.23 3.42
CA GLY A 127 1.19 5.44 4.58
C GLY A 127 0.44 6.79 4.58
N GLN A 128 0.96 7.79 3.86
CA GLN A 128 0.40 9.14 3.82
C GLN A 128 -0.63 9.32 2.70
N LEU A 129 -0.37 8.76 1.51
CA LEU A 129 -1.19 8.96 0.32
C LEU A 129 -2.67 8.61 0.54
N PRO A 130 -3.04 7.45 1.13
CA PRO A 130 -4.45 7.12 1.36
C PRO A 130 -5.19 8.15 2.22
N ARG A 131 -4.51 8.74 3.21
CA ARG A 131 -5.09 9.77 4.07
C ARG A 131 -5.29 11.07 3.31
N LEU A 132 -4.28 11.53 2.57
CA LEU A 132 -4.37 12.73 1.74
C LEU A 132 -5.43 12.60 0.64
N GLU A 133 -5.63 11.39 0.10
CA GLU A 133 -6.68 11.12 -0.87
C GLU A 133 -8.08 11.21 -0.26
N LEU A 134 -8.26 10.73 0.97
CA LEU A 134 -9.51 10.90 1.72
C LEU A 134 -9.74 12.38 2.05
N ASP A 135 -8.73 13.07 2.59
CA ASP A 135 -8.82 14.49 2.94
C ASP A 135 -9.21 15.34 1.73
N ALA A 136 -8.61 15.10 0.56
CA ALA A 136 -8.95 15.81 -0.67
C ALA A 136 -10.35 15.48 -1.22
N ARG A 137 -10.84 14.25 -1.00
CA ARG A 137 -12.20 13.85 -1.38
C ARG A 137 -13.26 14.46 -0.48
N GLU A 138 -12.97 14.60 0.82
CA GLU A 138 -13.91 15.09 1.83
C GLU A 138 -13.90 16.61 1.98
N ALA A 139 -12.79 17.28 1.63
CA ALA A 139 -12.65 18.72 1.76
C ALA A 139 -13.63 19.50 0.87
N GLN A 140 -14.22 20.56 1.44
CA GLN A 140 -15.20 21.41 0.76
C GLN A 140 -14.91 22.89 1.03
N GLY A 141 -15.41 23.76 0.15
CA GLY A 141 -15.26 25.21 0.28
C GLY A 141 -13.79 25.64 0.35
N ALA A 142 -13.43 26.45 1.34
CA ALA A 142 -12.12 27.06 1.45
C ALA A 142 -10.96 26.07 1.70
N THR A 143 -11.22 24.87 2.23
CA THR A 143 -10.17 23.89 2.53
C THR A 143 -9.84 22.98 1.34
N LYS A 144 -10.72 22.90 0.34
CA LYS A 144 -10.56 22.02 -0.82
C LYS A 144 -9.26 22.27 -1.58
N ALA A 145 -8.99 23.51 -1.93
CA ALA A 145 -7.78 23.87 -2.69
C ALA A 145 -6.50 23.51 -1.94
N ARG A 146 -6.52 23.60 -0.60
CA ARG A 146 -5.37 23.23 0.23
C ARG A 146 -5.15 21.71 0.24
N ALA A 147 -6.22 20.95 0.46
CA ALA A 147 -6.16 19.48 0.49
C ALA A 147 -5.71 18.91 -0.87
N GLU A 148 -6.23 19.45 -1.99
CA GLU A 148 -5.81 19.04 -3.34
C GLU A 148 -4.33 19.38 -3.62
N PHE A 149 -3.84 20.53 -3.12
CA PHE A 149 -2.43 20.92 -3.26
C PHE A 149 -1.49 19.99 -2.47
N ASP A 150 -1.86 19.67 -1.22
CA ASP A 150 -1.06 18.78 -0.38
C ASP A 150 -1.02 17.35 -0.95
N LEU A 151 -2.14 16.85 -1.47
CA LEU A 151 -2.20 15.58 -2.21
C LEU A 151 -1.33 15.61 -3.47
N TYR A 152 -1.40 16.68 -4.27
CA TYR A 152 -0.56 16.85 -5.45
C TYR A 152 0.93 16.81 -5.10
N GLY A 153 1.35 17.52 -4.06
CA GLY A 153 2.73 17.53 -3.59
C GLY A 153 3.23 16.13 -3.23
N ALA A 154 2.41 15.36 -2.50
CA ALA A 154 2.74 13.98 -2.14
C ALA A 154 2.84 13.05 -3.36
N ARG A 155 1.87 13.12 -4.28
CA ARG A 155 1.87 12.33 -5.53
C ARG A 155 3.05 12.67 -6.43
N LYS A 156 3.39 13.95 -6.57
CA LYS A 156 4.57 14.40 -7.32
C LYS A 156 5.84 13.81 -6.73
N ARG A 157 6.00 13.87 -5.41
CA ARG A 157 7.18 13.30 -4.75
C ARG A 157 7.27 11.79 -4.91
N TYR A 158 6.13 11.10 -4.82
CA TYR A 158 6.04 9.65 -5.04
C TYR A 158 6.51 9.28 -6.46
N PHE A 159 6.03 10.03 -7.47
CA PHE A 159 6.43 9.86 -8.86
C PHE A 159 7.93 10.14 -9.10
N GLU A 160 8.46 11.24 -8.55
CA GLU A 160 9.89 11.59 -8.67
C GLU A 160 10.83 10.54 -8.09
N LEU A 161 10.47 9.96 -6.95
CA LEU A 161 11.25 8.92 -6.27
C LEU A 161 11.16 7.55 -6.95
N LYS A 162 10.28 7.39 -7.96
CA LYS A 162 9.98 6.12 -8.61
C LYS A 162 9.56 5.05 -7.61
N CYS A 163 8.81 5.49 -6.60
CA CYS A 163 7.94 4.62 -5.84
C CYS A 163 6.85 4.05 -6.79
#